data_AF-A0A158D971-F1
#
_entry.id   AF-A0A158D971-F1
#
_cell.length_a   1.000
_cell.length_b   1.000
_cell.length_c   1.000
_cell.angle_alpha   90.00
_cell.angle_beta   90.00
_cell.angle_gamma   90.00
#
_symmetry.space_group_name_H-M   'P 1'
#
loop_
_entity.id
_entity.type
_entity.pdbx_description
1 polymer ?
#
loop_
_entity_poly.entity_id
_entity_poly.type
_entity_poly.pdbx_seq_one_letter_code
_entity_poly.pdbx_strand_id
1 'polypeptide(L)'
;MSQKALLWTGRIISGLVVLALLADAASILTFPSSMQAKFAATGFPDDLAHTLGMIVLFCTILFAIPRTAVLGAILLTGFLGGAICAHFRLGEIGSPPQIISLVLGALVWGALYLRDARVKRLLPLTV
;
A
#
# COMPACT_ATOMS: atom_id res chain seq x y z
N MET A 1 -7.51 20.98 -16.22
CA MET A 1 -8.52 19.94 -15.91
C MET A 1 -9.60 20.53 -15.01
N SER A 2 -10.87 20.13 -15.18
CA SER A 2 -11.94 20.54 -14.27
C SER A 2 -11.74 19.97 -12.86
N GLN A 3 -12.08 20.71 -11.81
CA GLN A 3 -12.03 20.24 -10.41
C GLN A 3 -12.78 18.91 -10.23
N LYS A 4 -13.91 18.74 -10.91
CA LYS A 4 -14.67 17.48 -10.87
C LYS A 4 -13.87 16.31 -11.44
N ALA A 5 -13.13 16.53 -12.53
CA ALA A 5 -12.32 15.49 -13.16
C ALA A 5 -11.19 15.01 -12.22
N LEU A 6 -10.50 15.94 -11.56
CA LEU A 6 -9.45 15.63 -10.59
C LEU A 6 -9.97 14.76 -9.42
N LEU A 7 -11.15 15.10 -8.89
CA LEU A 7 -11.78 14.32 -7.81
C LEU A 7 -12.13 12.89 -8.24
N TRP A 8 -12.68 12.73 -9.45
CA TRP A 8 -13.02 11.41 -9.99
C TRP A 8 -11.77 10.57 -10.27
N THR A 9 -10.74 11.15 -10.88
CA THR A 9 -9.44 10.47 -11.06
C THR A 9 -8.87 10.00 -9.72
N GLY A 10 -8.86 10.87 -8.70
CA GLY A 10 -8.39 10.50 -7.36
C GLY A 10 -9.19 9.36 -6.73
N ARG A 11 -10.51 9.31 -6.96
CA ARG A 11 -11.38 8.21 -6.47
C ARG A 11 -11.11 6.90 -7.19
N ILE A 12 -10.94 6.92 -8.52
CA ILE A 12 -10.63 5.71 -9.31
C ILE A 12 -9.29 5.13 -8.87
N ILE A 13 -8.26 5.98 -8.75
CA ILE A 13 -6.94 5.56 -8.27
C ILE A 13 -7.04 5.00 -6.84
N SER A 14 -7.78 5.66 -5.95
CA SER A 14 -8.00 5.15 -4.58
C SER A 14 -8.64 3.76 -4.60
N GLY A 15 -9.67 3.55 -5.44
CA GLY A 15 -10.33 2.26 -5.58
C GLY A 15 -9.37 1.17 -6.06
N LEU A 16 -8.56 1.47 -7.07
CA LEU A 16 -7.56 0.53 -7.58
C LEU A 16 -6.51 0.14 -6.53
N VAL A 17 -6.00 1.13 -5.80
CA VAL A 17 -5.04 0.92 -4.70
C VAL A 17 -5.65 0.06 -3.60
N VAL A 18 -6.87 0.38 -3.17
CA VAL A 18 -7.57 -0.40 -2.13
C VAL A 18 -7.79 -1.84 -2.59
N LEU A 19 -8.23 -2.07 -3.83
CA LEU A 19 -8.40 -3.42 -4.36
C LEU A 19 -7.09 -4.20 -4.40
N ALA A 20 -6.00 -3.58 -4.86
CA ALA A 20 -4.69 -4.21 -4.90
C ALA A 20 -4.19 -4.60 -3.50
N LEU A 21 -4.32 -3.70 -2.52
CA LEU A 21 -3.90 -3.95 -1.15
C LEU A 21 -4.79 -4.96 -0.41
N LEU A 22 -6.09 -5.00 -0.72
CA LEU A 22 -6.98 -6.04 -0.20
C LEU A 22 -6.63 -7.42 -0.78
N ALA A 23 -6.28 -7.50 -2.06
CA ALA A 23 -5.81 -8.73 -2.68
C ALA A 23 -4.47 -9.20 -2.07
N ASP A 24 -3.55 -8.26 -1.81
CA ASP A 24 -2.30 -8.53 -1.10
C ASP A 24 -2.56 -9.05 0.31
N ALA A 25 -3.39 -8.34 1.09
CA ALA A 25 -3.80 -8.76 2.43
C ALA A 25 -4.43 -10.15 2.45
N ALA A 26 -5.33 -10.46 1.51
CA ALA A 26 -5.96 -11.76 1.38
C ALA A 26 -4.94 -12.86 1.02
N SER A 27 -4.00 -12.56 0.12
CA SER A 27 -2.93 -13.50 -0.28
C SER A 27 -2.01 -13.81 0.89
N ILE A 28 -1.69 -12.79 1.70
CA ILE A 28 -0.95 -12.96 2.94
C ILE A 28 -1.80 -13.78 3.92
N LEU A 29 -3.01 -13.39 4.29
CA LEU A 29 -3.82 -14.10 5.29
C LEU A 29 -4.14 -15.57 4.95
N THR A 30 -4.23 -15.92 3.67
CA THR A 30 -4.53 -17.29 3.23
C THR A 30 -3.31 -18.21 3.19
N PHE A 31 -2.08 -17.68 3.34
CA PHE A 31 -0.81 -18.42 3.39
C PHE A 31 -0.82 -19.76 2.64
N PRO A 32 -0.97 -19.77 1.30
CA PRO A 32 -0.97 -21.01 0.54
C PRO A 32 0.32 -21.78 0.80
N SER A 33 0.21 -23.10 0.98
CA SER A 33 1.33 -24.00 1.33
C SER A 33 2.52 -23.91 0.36
N SER A 34 2.29 -23.48 -0.88
CA SER A 34 3.34 -23.19 -1.89
C SER A 34 4.25 -22.02 -1.53
N MET A 35 3.84 -21.14 -0.61
CA MET A 35 4.57 -19.95 -0.19
C MET A 35 5.28 -20.14 1.15
N GLN A 36 4.89 -21.13 1.96
CA GLN A 36 5.57 -21.51 3.22
C GLN A 36 7.05 -21.87 2.98
N ALA A 37 7.36 -22.61 1.90
CA ALA A 37 8.74 -22.95 1.56
C ALA A 37 9.60 -21.71 1.21
N LYS A 38 8.98 -20.66 0.64
CA LYS A 38 9.65 -19.38 0.34
C LYS A 38 9.76 -18.50 1.58
N PHE A 39 8.75 -18.50 2.44
CA PHE A 39 8.74 -17.76 3.72
C PHE A 39 9.72 -18.35 4.73
N ALA A 40 9.84 -19.67 4.82
CA ALA A 40 10.86 -20.32 5.63
C ALA A 40 12.29 -19.89 5.21
N ALA A 41 12.50 -19.64 3.91
CA ALA A 41 13.77 -19.14 3.38
C ALA A 41 14.04 -17.66 3.72
N THR A 42 13.03 -16.87 4.11
CA THR A 42 13.22 -15.48 4.56
C THR A 42 13.60 -15.39 6.04
N GLY A 43 13.49 -16.49 6.79
CA GLY A 43 13.84 -16.57 8.22
C GLY A 43 12.79 -15.99 9.17
N PHE A 44 11.60 -15.64 8.68
CA PHE A 44 10.49 -15.19 9.51
C PHE A 44 9.61 -16.38 9.93
N PRO A 45 9.22 -16.49 11.22
CA PRO A 45 8.27 -17.51 11.65
C PRO A 45 6.89 -17.36 10.98
N ASP A 46 6.23 -18.49 10.77
CA ASP A 46 4.96 -18.59 10.02
C ASP A 46 3.78 -17.85 10.69
N ASP A 47 3.91 -17.45 11.96
CA ASP A 47 2.91 -16.67 12.71
C ASP A 47 2.94 -15.16 12.38
N LEU A 48 4.10 -14.62 11.99
CA LEU A 48 4.26 -13.22 11.57
C LEU A 48 3.50 -12.92 10.30
N ALA A 49 3.44 -13.93 9.46
CA ALA A 49 2.76 -13.98 8.19
C ALA A 49 1.27 -13.55 8.33
N HIS A 50 0.54 -14.17 9.25
CA HIS A 50 -0.85 -13.78 9.56
C HIS A 50 -0.94 -12.35 10.13
N THR A 51 0.00 -11.99 11.01
CA THR A 51 0.06 -10.66 11.63
C THR A 51 0.27 -9.55 10.59
N LEU A 52 1.16 -9.76 9.61
CA LEU A 52 1.41 -8.83 8.51
C LEU A 52 0.14 -8.62 7.67
N GLY A 53 -0.58 -9.71 7.36
CA GLY A 53 -1.84 -9.67 6.63
C GLY A 53 -2.89 -8.80 7.32
N MET A 54 -3.00 -8.93 8.65
CA MET A 54 -3.90 -8.12 9.46
C MET A 54 -3.49 -6.64 9.50
N ILE A 55 -2.19 -6.35 9.56
CA ILE A 55 -1.66 -4.97 9.53
C ILE A 55 -2.01 -4.30 8.21
N VAL A 56 -1.68 -4.92 7.07
CA VAL A 56 -1.97 -4.32 5.76
C VAL A 56 -3.48 -4.17 5.53
N LEU A 57 -4.30 -5.13 5.98
CA LEU A 57 -5.75 -5.04 5.92
C LEU A 57 -6.26 -3.83 6.71
N PHE A 58 -5.81 -3.67 7.95
CA PHE A 58 -6.21 -2.55 8.80
C PHE A 58 -5.82 -1.19 8.19
N CYS A 59 -4.57 -1.05 7.74
CA CYS A 59 -4.07 0.15 7.06
C CYS A 59 -4.90 0.48 5.79
N THR A 60 -5.25 -0.55 5.03
CA THR A 60 -6.06 -0.43 3.80
C THR A 60 -7.48 0.03 4.10
N ILE A 61 -8.12 -0.52 5.14
CA ILE A 61 -9.45 -0.10 5.59
C ILE A 61 -9.43 1.37 6.00
N LEU A 62 -8.42 1.79 6.77
CA LEU A 62 -8.25 3.20 7.15
C LEU A 62 -8.07 4.11 5.92
N PHE A 63 -7.34 3.66 4.90
CA PHE A 63 -7.15 4.41 3.66
C PHE A 63 -8.44 4.50 2.82
N ALA A 64 -9.24 3.44 2.82
CA ALA A 64 -10.50 3.36 2.07
C ALA A 64 -11.56 4.33 2.63
N ILE A 65 -11.61 4.51 3.96
CA ILE A 65 -12.58 5.39 4.61
C ILE A 65 -12.14 6.86 4.46
N PRO A 66 -12.91 7.74 3.80
CA PRO A 66 -12.49 9.12 3.50
C PRO A 66 -12.10 9.96 4.72
N ARG A 67 -12.72 9.69 5.88
CA ARG A 67 -12.44 10.40 7.14
C ARG A 67 -11.07 10.07 7.72
N THR A 68 -10.58 8.85 7.50
CA THR A 68 -9.31 8.34 8.03
C THR A 68 -8.24 8.18 6.95
N ALA A 69 -8.54 8.55 5.70
CA ALA A 69 -7.70 8.23 4.55
C ALA A 69 -6.26 8.73 4.67
N VAL A 70 -6.05 9.91 5.26
CA VAL A 70 -4.71 10.46 5.49
C VAL A 70 -3.92 9.59 6.48
N LEU A 71 -4.54 9.15 7.58
CA LEU A 71 -3.91 8.22 8.52
C LEU A 71 -3.57 6.89 7.85
N GLY A 72 -4.52 6.34 7.07
CA GLY A 72 -4.28 5.12 6.31
C GLY A 72 -3.09 5.25 5.36
N ALA A 73 -2.94 6.38 4.66
CA ALA A 73 -1.80 6.62 3.78
C ALA A 73 -0.46 6.70 4.52
N ILE A 74 -0.42 7.34 5.68
CA ILE A 74 0.77 7.40 6.53
C ILE A 74 1.19 5.98 6.94
N LEU A 75 0.24 5.17 7.42
CA LEU A 75 0.51 3.80 7.85
C LEU A 75 0.94 2.90 6.68
N LEU A 76 0.27 3.02 5.53
CA LEU A 76 0.64 2.31 4.30
C LEU A 76 2.04 2.70 3.82
N THR A 77 2.46 3.95 4.00
CA THR A 77 3.83 4.39 3.67
C THR A 77 4.86 3.64 4.49
N GLY A 78 4.62 3.50 5.79
CA GLY A 78 5.49 2.71 6.67
C GLY A 78 5.53 1.23 6.27
N PHE A 79 4.36 0.63 6.02
CA PHE A 79 4.26 -0.77 5.61
C PHE A 79 4.98 -1.06 4.28
N LEU A 80 4.68 -0.28 3.23
CA LEU A 80 5.28 -0.46 1.91
C LEU A 80 6.78 -0.15 1.89
N GLY A 81 7.22 0.85 2.67
CA GLY A 81 8.65 1.11 2.87
C GLY A 81 9.37 -0.06 3.55
N GLY A 82 8.74 -0.69 4.54
CA GLY A 82 9.22 -1.92 5.16
C GLY A 82 9.31 -3.08 4.18
N ALA A 83 8.30 -3.29 3.33
CA ALA A 83 8.32 -4.31 2.29
C ALA A 83 9.47 -4.11 1.30
N ILE A 84 9.69 -2.87 0.83
CA ILE A 84 10.83 -2.54 -0.04
C ILE A 84 12.16 -2.87 0.64
N CYS A 85 12.31 -2.51 1.92
CA CYS A 85 13.51 -2.79 2.70
C CYS A 85 13.76 -4.31 2.84
N ALA A 86 12.71 -5.11 3.07
CA ALA A 86 12.81 -6.56 3.15
C ALA A 86 13.32 -7.17 1.83
N HIS A 87 12.80 -6.74 0.69
CA HIS A 87 13.30 -7.21 -0.61
C HIS A 87 14.76 -6.84 -0.86
N PHE A 88 15.19 -5.62 -0.49
CA PHE A 88 16.61 -5.25 -0.53
C PHE A 88 17.46 -6.15 0.37
N ARG A 89 16.98 -6.47 1.58
CA ARG A 89 17.69 -7.34 2.53
C ARG A 89 17.87 -8.77 2.00
N LEU A 90 16.91 -9.26 1.23
CA LEU A 90 16.95 -10.56 0.57
C LEU A 90 17.77 -10.56 -0.73
N GLY A 91 18.32 -9.42 -1.15
CA GLY A 91 19.09 -9.27 -2.39
C GLY A 91 18.22 -9.20 -3.65
N GLU A 92 16.91 -9.09 -3.51
CA GLU A 92 15.93 -9.09 -4.60
C GLU A 92 15.75 -7.68 -5.19
N ILE A 93 16.85 -7.06 -5.63
CA ILE A 93 16.85 -5.68 -6.13
C ILE A 93 16.09 -5.58 -7.45
N GLY A 94 15.08 -4.72 -7.50
CA GLY A 94 14.25 -4.51 -8.69
C GLY A 94 13.22 -5.61 -8.92
N SER A 95 12.91 -6.40 -7.89
CA SER A 95 11.89 -7.44 -7.99
C SER A 95 10.49 -6.86 -8.23
N PRO A 96 9.58 -7.59 -8.90
CA PRO A 96 8.22 -7.11 -9.11
C PRO A 96 7.50 -6.67 -7.82
N PRO A 97 7.57 -7.40 -6.70
CA PRO A 97 6.95 -6.96 -5.43
C PRO A 97 7.52 -5.63 -4.91
N GLN A 98 8.82 -5.41 -5.05
CA GLN A 98 9.46 -4.16 -4.66
C GLN A 98 8.97 -2.98 -5.50
N ILE A 99 8.91 -3.15 -6.83
CA ILE A 99 8.43 -2.12 -7.76
C ILE A 99 6.94 -1.84 -7.52
N ILE A 100 6.13 -2.89 -7.33
CA ILE A 100 4.70 -2.75 -7.02
C ILE A 100 4.52 -1.98 -5.71
N SER A 101 5.30 -2.28 -4.67
CA SER A 101 5.24 -1.56 -3.39
C SER A 101 5.55 -0.07 -3.55
N LEU A 102 6.57 0.26 -4.35
CA LEU A 102 6.93 1.65 -4.66
C LEU A 102 5.80 2.37 -5.42
N VAL A 103 5.25 1.73 -6.45
CA VAL A 103 4.16 2.29 -7.26
C VAL A 103 2.90 2.49 -6.42
N LEU A 104 2.52 1.50 -5.60
CA LEU A 104 1.38 1.61 -4.70
C LEU A 104 1.56 2.76 -3.70
N GLY A 105 2.76 2.92 -3.12
CA GLY A 105 3.06 4.04 -2.23
C GLY A 105 2.88 5.40 -2.91
N ALA A 106 3.36 5.53 -4.15
CA ALA A 106 3.15 6.75 -4.94
C ALA A 106 1.67 6.98 -5.28
N LEU A 107 0.94 5.92 -5.66
CA LEU A 107 -0.48 6.02 -5.99
C LEU A 107 -1.35 6.36 -4.76
N VAL A 108 -1.03 5.84 -3.57
CA VAL A 108 -1.70 6.17 -2.29
C VAL A 108 -1.70 7.68 -2.08
N TRP A 109 -0.53 8.31 -2.16
CA TRP A 109 -0.39 9.76 -1.98
C TRP A 109 -0.92 10.55 -3.17
N GLY A 110 -0.72 10.06 -4.40
CA GLY A 110 -1.26 10.69 -5.60
C GLY A 110 -2.79 10.76 -5.60
N ALA A 111 -3.48 9.68 -5.23
CA ALA A 111 -4.93 9.66 -5.09
C ALA A 111 -5.42 10.66 -4.04
N LEU A 112 -4.75 10.71 -2.88
CA LEU A 112 -5.06 11.68 -1.82
C LEU A 112 -4.81 13.12 -2.26
N TYR A 113 -3.67 13.38 -2.90
CA TYR A 113 -3.33 14.69 -3.44
C TYR A 113 -4.43 15.17 -4.38
N LEU A 114 -4.97 14.31 -5.25
CA LEU A 114 -6.02 14.70 -6.19
C LEU A 114 -7.37 15.00 -5.52
N ARG A 115 -7.72 14.31 -4.42
CA ARG A 115 -9.05 14.36 -3.80
C ARG A 115 -9.15 15.17 -2.49
N ASP A 116 -8.04 15.47 -1.82
CA ASP A 116 -8.03 16.15 -0.51
C ASP A 116 -7.28 17.50 -0.57
N ALA A 117 -8.03 18.59 -0.42
CA ALA A 117 -7.48 19.95 -0.43
C ALA A 117 -6.53 20.25 0.76
N ARG A 118 -6.61 19.49 1.86
CA ARG A 118 -5.68 19.61 3.00
C ARG A 118 -4.32 19.08 2.61
N VAL A 119 -4.28 17.93 1.94
CA VAL A 119 -3.03 17.31 1.45
C VAL A 119 -2.38 18.21 0.39
N LYS A 120 -3.15 18.79 -0.54
CA LYS A 120 -2.62 19.78 -1.51
C LYS A 120 -1.99 21.00 -0.84
N ARG A 121 -2.56 21.46 0.28
CA ARG A 121 -2.00 22.60 1.04
C ARG A 121 -0.69 22.25 1.75
N LEU A 122 -0.54 21.01 2.21
CA LEU A 122 0.67 20.54 2.89
C LEU A 122 1.82 20.25 1.91
N LEU A 123 1.49 19.78 0.71
CA LEU A 123 2.46 19.46 -0.34
C LEU A 123 2.22 20.39 -1.54
N PRO A 124 2.66 21.66 -1.48
CA PRO A 124 2.47 22.59 -2.60
C PRO A 124 3.39 22.18 -3.76
N LEU A 125 2.97 21.20 -4.54
CA LEU A 125 3.61 20.83 -5.79
C LEU A 125 3.20 21.88 -6.82
N THR A 126 4.17 22.69 -7.23
CA THR A 126 4.03 23.60 -8.36
C THR A 126 3.96 22.75 -9.62
N VAL A 127 2.75 22.40 -10.04
CA VAL A 127 2.47 21.76 -11.34
C VAL A 127 1.80 22.79 -12.24
#